data_AF-A0A9D2I845-F1
#
_entry.id   AF-A0A9D2I845-F1
#
_cell.length_a   1.000
_cell.length_b   1.000
_cell.length_c   1.000
_cell.angle_alpha   90.00
_cell.angle_beta   90.00
_cell.angle_gamma   90.00
#
_symmetry.space_group_name_H-M   'P 1'
#
loop_
_entity.id
_entity.type
_entity.pdbx_description
1 polymer ?
#
loop_
_entity_poly.entity_id
_entity_poly.type
_entity_poly.pdbx_seq_one_letter_code
_entity_poly.pdbx_strand_id
1 'polypeptide(L)'
;MFAEQGLELEVWAYSEDKTNAIMASGDLPDVMYVNDENLEILIENGMIVNLGEYLDQMPKVTSLDGMDVALNYMREFKSGGTGELYAMPTTVGKGVEDGTTERNALKLFWNYYSEIGLPEFDSLEELIPILKEIQERHPTDAAGNQVYAVGTYYDAQSMNYLLGYSTCFGYSSIFFKQMVAANMVDGELEYLLEEDGILYEALKWYNQLYREGLFDPDSINMDRATHQSMISANGQNGTYIVSLADSPGWAPYYQPTYFAGEEIFFPNYSTYGATGSYLVVNANTQNLDACLRLLNMMADPDIYLVWRSMPQGEEWDIESGNVAYITDAYLDSLRNGTTFVSSTGEEEKLFNTGAICQVGVDTSYVDKDGNVLPPLTQNWPEALAITNDSEQFRSWQELYGYDSFVELLESKGAIYRESRLIDASSFVELPDDSQQLTIDTLVDTVNTAAWKMIYAESDSDFDSLWEQMVSDAEELGAIEIYDWAVENIENAVKTRDSLAAN
;
A
#
# COMPACT_ATOMS: atom_id res chain seq x y z
N MET A 1 16.68 -13.08 -17.57
CA MET A 1 16.75 -11.63 -17.26
C MET A 1 18.10 -11.20 -16.69
N PHE A 2 18.38 -11.30 -15.37
CA PHE A 2 19.61 -10.72 -14.79
C PHE A 2 20.92 -11.23 -15.40
N ALA A 3 21.05 -12.55 -15.59
CA ALA A 3 22.23 -13.16 -16.22
C ALA A 3 22.47 -12.70 -17.67
N GLU A 4 21.40 -12.40 -18.42
CA GLU A 4 21.50 -11.88 -19.80
C GLU A 4 22.07 -10.46 -19.81
N GLN A 5 21.92 -9.74 -18.70
CA GLN A 5 22.49 -8.43 -18.45
C GLN A 5 23.87 -8.51 -17.76
N GLY A 6 24.43 -9.71 -17.65
CA GLY A 6 25.72 -9.96 -17.02
C GLY A 6 25.71 -9.80 -15.51
N LEU A 7 24.57 -10.02 -14.85
CA LEU A 7 24.39 -9.93 -13.41
C LEU A 7 24.07 -11.31 -12.81
N GLU A 8 24.75 -11.63 -11.71
CA GLU A 8 24.44 -12.76 -10.83
C GLU A 8 24.13 -12.18 -9.46
N LEU A 9 22.89 -12.34 -8.99
CA LEU A 9 22.41 -11.71 -7.76
C LEU A 9 22.35 -12.75 -6.63
N GLU A 10 22.90 -12.37 -5.47
CA GLU A 10 22.61 -13.00 -4.19
C GLU A 10 21.73 -12.03 -3.39
N VAL A 11 20.48 -12.43 -3.12
CA VAL A 11 19.50 -11.56 -2.46
C VAL A 11 19.30 -11.98 -1.01
N TRP A 12 19.44 -11.02 -0.09
CA TRP A 12 19.16 -11.22 1.32
C TRP A 12 17.81 -10.60 1.68
N ALA A 13 16.90 -11.41 2.21
CA ALA A 13 15.62 -10.90 2.71
C ALA A 13 15.84 -9.92 3.87
N TYR A 14 15.12 -8.80 3.83
CA TYR A 14 15.17 -7.77 4.85
C TYR A 14 14.87 -8.34 6.24
N SER A 15 15.66 -7.92 7.22
CA SER A 15 15.26 -7.93 8.62
C SER A 15 15.98 -6.78 9.33
N GLU A 16 15.32 -6.20 10.32
CA GLU A 16 15.88 -5.11 11.11
C GLU A 16 17.19 -5.53 11.80
N ASP A 17 17.18 -6.68 12.48
CA ASP A 17 18.37 -7.25 13.13
C ASP A 17 19.57 -7.44 12.17
N LYS A 18 19.31 -7.89 10.94
CA LYS A 18 20.38 -8.09 9.95
C LYS A 18 20.90 -6.77 9.44
N THR A 19 20.01 -5.83 9.15
CA THR A 19 20.35 -4.47 8.72
C THR A 19 21.21 -3.78 9.78
N ASN A 20 20.81 -3.84 11.05
CA ASN A 20 21.58 -3.28 12.16
C ASN A 20 22.96 -3.93 12.32
N ALA A 21 23.06 -5.25 12.14
CA ALA A 21 24.33 -5.96 12.17
C ALA A 21 25.25 -5.58 10.99
N ILE A 22 24.69 -5.41 9.79
CA ILE A 22 25.41 -4.95 8.59
C ILE A 22 25.95 -3.53 8.84
N MET A 23 25.09 -2.62 9.29
CA MET A 23 25.45 -1.23 9.63
C MET A 23 26.56 -1.17 10.68
N ALA A 24 26.45 -1.95 11.77
CA ALA A 24 27.43 -1.95 12.86
C ALA A 24 28.78 -2.55 12.45
N SER A 25 28.80 -3.51 11.52
CA SER A 25 30.04 -4.15 11.06
C SER A 25 30.77 -3.35 9.98
N GLY A 26 30.04 -2.52 9.23
CA GLY A 26 30.54 -1.80 8.06
C GLY A 26 30.68 -2.66 6.81
N ASP A 27 30.33 -3.95 6.88
CA ASP A 27 30.42 -4.90 5.77
C ASP A 27 29.11 -4.90 4.97
N LEU A 28 28.88 -3.80 4.24
CA LEU A 28 27.68 -3.60 3.43
C LEU A 28 27.63 -4.57 2.23
N PRO A 29 26.44 -5.07 1.84
CA PRO A 29 26.26 -5.69 0.54
C PRO A 29 26.50 -4.67 -0.58
N ASP A 30 26.69 -5.14 -1.82
CA ASP A 30 26.98 -4.30 -2.98
C ASP A 30 25.90 -3.22 -3.21
N VAL A 31 24.62 -3.59 -3.05
CA VAL A 31 23.44 -2.71 -3.14
C VAL A 31 22.50 -3.02 -1.98
N MET A 32 21.89 -1.99 -1.39
CA MET A 32 21.00 -2.13 -0.24
C MET A 32 19.82 -1.14 -0.30
N TYR A 33 18.67 -1.57 0.22
CA TYR A 33 17.56 -0.68 0.56
C TYR A 33 17.75 -0.09 1.95
N VAL A 34 17.57 1.22 2.10
CA VAL A 34 17.70 1.93 3.36
C VAL A 34 16.53 2.89 3.58
N ASN A 35 16.19 3.12 4.84
CA ASN A 35 15.29 4.19 5.28
C ASN A 35 16.05 5.51 5.47
N ASP A 36 15.34 6.57 5.86
CA ASP A 36 15.91 7.90 6.06
C ASP A 36 17.05 7.91 7.09
N GLU A 37 16.87 7.27 8.25
CA GLU A 37 17.87 7.20 9.32
C GLU A 37 19.16 6.51 8.87
N ASN A 38 19.05 5.31 8.28
CA ASN A 38 20.21 4.58 7.81
C ASN A 38 20.93 5.31 6.67
N LEU A 39 20.19 6.00 5.80
CA LEU A 39 20.77 6.79 4.72
C LEU A 39 21.69 7.88 5.28
N GLU A 40 21.23 8.68 6.25
CA GLU A 40 22.02 9.75 6.86
C GLU A 40 23.30 9.20 7.49
N ILE A 41 23.18 8.13 8.29
CA ILE A 41 24.34 7.48 8.93
C ILE A 41 25.37 7.00 7.88
N LEU A 42 24.91 6.39 6.79
CA LEU A 42 25.80 5.88 5.73
C LEU A 42 26.53 7.00 4.98
N ILE A 43 25.86 8.14 4.74
CA ILE A 43 26.47 9.32 4.12
C ILE A 43 27.54 9.90 5.05
N GLU A 44 27.21 10.14 6.31
CA GLU A 44 28.14 10.72 7.30
C GLU A 44 29.41 9.89 7.48
N ASN A 45 29.27 8.56 7.43
CA ASN A 45 30.39 7.62 7.55
C ASN A 45 31.10 7.35 6.22
N GLY A 46 30.66 7.96 5.11
CA GLY A 46 31.27 7.80 3.79
C GLY A 46 31.22 6.37 3.25
N MET A 47 30.17 5.62 3.61
CA MET A 47 30.05 4.20 3.34
C MET A 47 29.37 3.90 1.99
N ILE A 48 28.83 4.92 1.32
CA ILE A 48 28.08 4.78 0.07
C ILE A 48 28.60 5.71 -1.03
N VAL A 49 28.40 5.30 -2.28
CA VAL A 49 28.89 5.98 -3.49
C VAL A 49 28.10 7.26 -3.76
N ASN A 50 28.77 8.35 -4.17
CA ASN A 50 28.10 9.47 -4.83
C ASN A 50 27.69 9.05 -6.25
N LEU A 51 26.44 8.61 -6.41
CA LEU A 51 25.85 8.15 -7.67
C LEU A 51 25.71 9.28 -8.69
N GLY A 52 25.75 10.55 -8.25
CA GLY A 52 25.72 11.72 -9.13
C GLY A 52 26.85 11.72 -10.18
N GLU A 53 28.02 11.18 -9.83
CA GLU A 53 29.18 11.06 -10.75
C GLU A 53 28.97 10.02 -11.87
N TYR A 54 27.93 9.18 -11.74
CA TYR A 54 27.72 8.00 -12.58
C TYR A 54 26.40 8.03 -13.36
N LEU A 55 25.64 9.13 -13.33
CA LEU A 55 24.35 9.23 -14.02
C LEU A 55 24.44 9.00 -15.53
N ASP A 56 25.55 9.39 -16.18
CA ASP A 56 25.81 9.11 -17.60
C ASP A 56 25.87 7.60 -17.94
N GLN A 57 26.13 6.75 -16.94
CA GLN A 57 26.13 5.29 -17.07
C GLN A 57 24.76 4.67 -16.77
N MET A 58 23.80 5.47 -16.32
CA MET A 58 22.45 5.05 -15.98
C MET A 58 21.40 5.81 -16.83
N PRO A 59 21.46 5.71 -18.17
CA PRO A 59 20.60 6.48 -19.05
C PRO A 59 19.11 6.25 -18.81
N LYS A 60 18.68 5.04 -18.42
CA LYS A 60 17.28 4.71 -18.13
C LYS A 60 16.76 5.45 -16.91
N VAL A 61 17.61 5.68 -15.89
CA VAL A 61 17.28 6.55 -14.77
C VAL A 61 17.07 7.97 -15.29
N THR A 62 18.04 8.53 -16.01
CA THR A 62 17.97 9.93 -16.46
C THR A 62 16.90 10.22 -17.50
N SER A 63 16.41 9.19 -18.21
CA SER A 63 15.33 9.33 -19.21
C SER A 63 13.95 9.02 -18.67
N LEU A 64 13.83 8.51 -17.44
CA LEU A 64 12.54 8.21 -16.82
C LEU A 64 11.81 9.51 -16.52
N ASP A 65 10.55 9.59 -16.92
CA ASP A 65 9.73 10.79 -16.71
C ASP A 65 9.57 11.11 -15.22
N GLY A 66 9.71 12.39 -14.87
CA GLY A 66 9.69 12.88 -13.48
C GLY A 66 10.93 12.57 -12.63
N MET A 67 11.89 11.78 -13.12
CA MET A 67 13.06 11.41 -12.33
C MET A 67 13.99 12.59 -12.02
N ASP A 68 14.04 13.62 -12.87
CA ASP A 68 14.82 14.83 -12.60
C ASP A 68 14.36 15.55 -11.32
N VAL A 69 13.04 15.67 -11.11
CA VAL A 69 12.45 16.22 -9.89
C VAL A 69 12.82 15.36 -8.68
N ALA A 70 12.64 14.03 -8.77
CA ALA A 70 12.99 13.11 -7.69
C ALA A 70 14.49 13.16 -7.34
N LEU A 71 15.38 13.17 -8.33
CA LEU A 71 16.82 13.27 -8.10
C LEU A 71 17.24 14.61 -7.49
N ASN A 72 16.60 15.72 -7.87
CA ASN A 72 16.85 17.02 -7.25
C ASN A 72 16.40 17.04 -5.80
N TYR A 73 15.23 16.48 -5.51
CA TYR A 73 14.78 16.26 -4.13
C TYR A 73 15.79 15.40 -3.34
N MET A 74 16.30 14.30 -3.89
CA MET A 74 17.31 13.48 -3.21
C MET A 74 18.59 14.28 -2.89
N ARG A 75 19.05 15.13 -3.80
CA ARG A 75 20.22 16.01 -3.57
C ARG A 75 19.96 17.05 -2.50
N GLU A 76 18.79 17.65 -2.49
CA GLU A 76 18.47 18.77 -1.59
C GLU A 76 18.12 18.29 -0.18
N PHE A 77 17.31 17.23 -0.08
CA PHE A 77 16.71 16.79 1.18
C PHE A 77 17.25 15.46 1.71
N LYS A 78 17.94 14.66 0.90
CA LYS A 78 18.41 13.30 1.28
C LYS A 78 19.92 13.10 1.04
N SER A 79 20.71 14.17 1.16
CA SER A 79 22.15 14.17 0.87
C SER A 79 23.06 14.35 2.09
N GLY A 80 22.51 14.33 3.31
CA GLY A 80 23.28 14.65 4.54
C GLY A 80 23.87 16.07 4.50
N GLY A 81 23.17 17.02 3.85
CA GLY A 81 23.60 18.41 3.72
C GLY A 81 24.71 18.68 2.69
N THR A 82 25.14 17.67 1.93
CA THR A 82 26.22 17.81 0.94
C THR A 82 25.76 18.41 -0.39
N GLY A 83 24.48 18.26 -0.75
CA GLY A 83 23.95 18.59 -2.07
C GLY A 83 24.26 17.54 -3.15
N GLU A 84 24.90 16.42 -2.79
CA GLU A 84 25.29 15.35 -3.71
C GLU A 84 24.25 14.21 -3.71
N LEU A 85 24.36 13.29 -4.68
CA LEU A 85 23.38 12.22 -4.89
C LEU A 85 23.93 10.88 -4.40
N TYR A 86 23.59 10.47 -3.18
CA TYR A 86 24.10 9.22 -2.58
C TYR A 86 23.14 8.02 -2.67
N ALA A 87 21.88 8.26 -3.04
CA ALA A 87 20.86 7.22 -3.12
C ALA A 87 19.93 7.44 -4.31
N MET A 88 19.42 6.35 -4.89
CA MET A 88 18.35 6.41 -5.88
C MET A 88 16.98 6.34 -5.18
N PRO A 89 16.00 7.17 -5.57
CA PRO A 89 14.64 7.02 -5.12
C PRO A 89 14.03 5.74 -5.71
N THR A 90 12.96 5.24 -5.09
CA THR A 90 12.21 4.09 -5.61
C THR A 90 10.77 4.45 -5.92
N THR A 91 10.12 3.71 -6.82
CA THR A 91 8.70 3.90 -7.20
C THR A 91 8.34 5.30 -7.71
N VAL A 92 9.23 5.93 -8.50
CA VAL A 92 8.98 7.23 -9.12
C VAL A 92 8.06 7.10 -10.34
N GLY A 93 7.11 8.01 -10.49
CA GLY A 93 6.26 8.14 -11.66
C GLY A 93 4.84 7.59 -11.48
N LYS A 94 4.22 7.20 -12.59
CA LYS A 94 2.80 6.86 -12.68
C LYS A 94 2.46 5.55 -11.94
N GLY A 95 1.40 5.59 -11.13
CA GLY A 95 0.76 4.44 -10.49
C GLY A 95 -0.15 3.66 -11.46
N VAL A 96 -0.58 2.46 -11.06
CA VAL A 96 -1.47 1.63 -11.89
C VAL A 96 -2.82 2.35 -12.09
N GLU A 97 -3.35 2.27 -13.32
CA GLU A 97 -4.70 2.69 -13.68
C GLU A 97 -5.49 1.49 -14.22
N ASP A 98 -5.89 0.58 -13.33
CA ASP A 98 -6.61 -0.66 -13.66
C ASP A 98 -8.12 -0.58 -13.36
N GLY A 99 -8.62 0.62 -13.04
CA GLY A 99 -10.02 0.84 -12.67
C GLY A 99 -10.36 0.47 -11.22
N THR A 100 -9.36 0.11 -10.41
CA THR A 100 -9.51 -0.17 -8.97
C THR A 100 -8.92 0.96 -8.12
N THR A 101 -9.24 0.96 -6.83
CA THR A 101 -8.57 1.77 -5.80
C THR A 101 -7.64 0.91 -4.94
N GLU A 102 -7.14 -0.19 -5.52
CA GLU A 102 -6.33 -1.20 -4.84
C GLU A 102 -7.00 -1.72 -3.56
N ARG A 103 -6.46 -1.35 -2.40
CA ARG A 103 -6.93 -1.73 -1.08
C ARG A 103 -7.92 -0.70 -0.50
N ASN A 104 -7.95 0.52 -1.03
CA ASN A 104 -8.69 1.65 -0.48
C ASN A 104 -10.16 1.60 -0.94
N ALA A 105 -10.92 0.63 -0.42
CA ALA A 105 -12.36 0.48 -0.65
C ALA A 105 -12.97 -0.43 0.41
N LEU A 106 -14.25 -0.22 0.73
CA LEU A 106 -15.06 -1.27 1.32
C LEU A 106 -15.26 -2.38 0.30
N LYS A 107 -14.90 -3.62 0.66
CA LYS A 107 -15.17 -4.79 -0.19
C LYS A 107 -15.99 -5.83 0.54
N LEU A 108 -17.04 -6.30 -0.13
CA LEU A 108 -17.92 -7.34 0.38
C LEU A 108 -17.71 -8.65 -0.36
N PHE A 109 -17.75 -9.75 0.38
CA PHE A 109 -17.79 -11.09 -0.20
C PHE A 109 -19.08 -11.24 -1.02
N TRP A 110 -18.94 -11.11 -2.33
CA TRP A 110 -20.05 -10.78 -3.21
C TRP A 110 -21.09 -11.89 -3.30
N ASN A 111 -20.65 -13.15 -3.23
CA ASN A 111 -21.57 -14.29 -3.27
C ASN A 111 -22.61 -14.19 -2.15
N TYR A 112 -22.19 -13.96 -0.90
CA TYR A 112 -23.12 -13.86 0.21
C TYR A 112 -24.01 -12.61 0.14
N TYR A 113 -23.44 -11.47 -0.25
CA TYR A 113 -24.18 -10.22 -0.40
C TYR A 113 -25.26 -10.32 -1.51
N SER A 114 -24.95 -11.03 -2.60
CA SER A 114 -25.90 -11.27 -3.69
C SER A 114 -27.08 -12.17 -3.28
N GLU A 115 -26.86 -13.16 -2.40
CA GLU A 115 -27.90 -14.08 -1.93
C GLU A 115 -28.99 -13.41 -1.08
N ILE A 116 -28.66 -12.28 -0.43
CA ILE A 116 -29.63 -11.47 0.33
C ILE A 116 -30.28 -10.37 -0.51
N GLY A 117 -29.90 -10.25 -1.79
CA GLY A 117 -30.52 -9.33 -2.74
C GLY A 117 -29.86 -7.96 -2.84
N LEU A 118 -28.57 -7.84 -2.50
CA LEU A 118 -27.77 -6.62 -2.67
C LEU A 118 -28.42 -5.36 -2.03
N PRO A 119 -28.80 -5.38 -0.74
CA PRO A 119 -29.47 -4.24 -0.12
C PRO A 119 -28.55 -3.01 -0.05
N GLU A 120 -29.06 -1.85 -0.49
CA GLU A 120 -28.37 -0.55 -0.36
C GLU A 120 -28.20 -0.15 1.12
N PHE A 121 -27.11 0.56 1.41
CA PHE A 121 -26.79 1.15 2.71
C PHE A 121 -26.00 2.44 2.51
N ASP A 122 -26.17 3.42 3.39
CA ASP A 122 -25.54 4.74 3.25
C ASP A 122 -24.33 4.93 4.18
N SER A 123 -24.12 4.04 5.16
CA SER A 123 -23.00 4.08 6.11
C SER A 123 -22.54 2.68 6.57
N LEU A 124 -21.36 2.61 7.20
CA LEU A 124 -20.83 1.37 7.76
C LEU A 124 -21.66 0.86 8.95
N GLU A 125 -22.39 1.74 9.65
CA GLU A 125 -23.32 1.38 10.73
C GLU A 125 -24.60 0.72 10.17
N GLU A 126 -25.11 1.22 9.05
CA GLU A 126 -26.26 0.61 8.35
C GLU A 126 -25.91 -0.74 7.72
N LEU A 127 -24.62 -0.98 7.45
CA LEU A 127 -24.11 -2.27 6.99
C LEU A 127 -24.18 -3.35 8.08
N ILE A 128 -24.11 -3.01 9.38
CA ILE A 128 -24.11 -3.99 10.49
C ILE A 128 -25.31 -4.96 10.46
N PRO A 129 -26.58 -4.51 10.37
CA PRO A 129 -27.71 -5.43 10.28
C PRO A 129 -27.67 -6.32 9.01
N ILE A 130 -27.11 -5.82 7.91
CA ILE A 130 -26.93 -6.60 6.66
C ILE A 130 -25.90 -7.71 6.89
N LEU A 131 -24.77 -7.39 7.52
CA LEU A 131 -23.72 -8.37 7.87
C LEU A 131 -24.25 -9.46 8.80
N LYS A 132 -25.13 -9.09 9.73
CA LYS A 132 -25.80 -10.04 10.62
C LYS A 132 -26.69 -11.01 9.87
N GLU A 133 -27.51 -10.52 8.93
CA GLU A 133 -28.33 -11.40 8.09
C GLU A 133 -27.45 -12.37 7.27
N ILE A 134 -26.34 -11.90 6.72
CA ILE A 134 -25.39 -12.74 6.00
C ILE A 134 -24.82 -13.83 6.91
N GLN A 135 -24.32 -13.47 8.09
CA GLN A 135 -23.76 -14.44 9.05
C GLN A 135 -24.80 -15.47 9.50
N GLU A 136 -26.06 -15.06 9.71
CA GLU A 136 -27.16 -15.98 10.08
C GLU A 136 -27.48 -17.00 8.98
N ARG A 137 -27.36 -16.61 7.71
CA ARG A 137 -27.54 -17.51 6.56
C ARG A 137 -26.31 -18.39 6.30
N HIS A 138 -25.12 -17.87 6.57
CA HIS A 138 -23.83 -18.53 6.35
C HIS A 138 -23.02 -18.59 7.65
N PRO A 139 -23.45 -19.37 8.67
CA PRO A 139 -22.75 -19.40 9.95
C PRO A 139 -21.37 -20.07 9.87
N THR A 140 -21.14 -20.91 8.86
CA THR A 140 -19.87 -21.59 8.64
C THR A 140 -19.50 -21.62 7.16
N ASP A 141 -18.21 -21.54 6.88
CA ASP A 141 -17.65 -21.71 5.54
C ASP A 141 -17.67 -23.20 5.11
N ALA A 142 -17.25 -23.50 3.87
CA ALA A 142 -17.27 -24.87 3.37
C ALA A 142 -16.28 -25.83 4.08
N ALA A 143 -15.28 -25.29 4.79
CA ALA A 143 -14.35 -26.06 5.61
C ALA A 143 -14.89 -26.26 7.05
N GLY A 144 -16.02 -25.65 7.38
CA GLY A 144 -16.64 -25.71 8.71
C GLY A 144 -16.07 -24.70 9.69
N ASN A 145 -15.27 -23.73 9.25
CA ASN A 145 -14.84 -22.63 10.10
C ASN A 145 -16.01 -21.66 10.30
N GLN A 146 -16.05 -21.03 11.46
CA GLN A 146 -17.03 -19.99 11.76
C GLN A 146 -16.84 -18.81 10.81
N VAL A 147 -17.94 -18.30 10.24
CA VAL A 147 -17.94 -17.03 9.49
C VAL A 147 -18.13 -15.87 10.45
N TYR A 148 -17.30 -14.85 10.30
CA TYR A 148 -17.43 -13.56 10.96
C TYR A 148 -17.63 -12.46 9.91
N ALA A 149 -18.24 -11.35 10.29
CA ALA A 149 -18.34 -10.23 9.38
C ALA A 149 -16.98 -9.60 9.11
N VAL A 150 -16.21 -9.37 10.18
CA VAL A 150 -14.92 -8.70 10.13
C VAL A 150 -13.97 -9.37 11.13
N GLY A 151 -12.70 -9.47 10.76
CA GLY A 151 -11.59 -9.71 11.69
C GLY A 151 -10.41 -8.82 11.32
N THR A 152 -9.45 -8.68 12.23
CA THR A 152 -8.17 -7.98 11.99
C THR A 152 -7.04 -8.75 12.67
N TYR A 153 -5.84 -8.17 12.76
CA TYR A 153 -4.68 -8.79 13.38
C TYR A 153 -3.95 -7.82 14.31
N TYR A 154 -3.27 -8.36 15.32
CA TYR A 154 -2.45 -7.56 16.21
C TYR A 154 -1.10 -7.23 15.58
N ASP A 155 -0.74 -5.95 15.66
CA ASP A 155 0.60 -5.46 15.36
C ASP A 155 0.97 -4.42 16.41
N ALA A 156 2.03 -4.68 17.17
CA ALA A 156 2.48 -3.76 18.22
C ALA A 156 2.92 -2.40 17.66
N GLN A 157 3.34 -2.37 16.40
CA GLN A 157 3.98 -1.21 15.76
C GLN A 157 3.02 -0.42 14.87
N SER A 158 1.75 -0.80 14.76
CA SER A 158 0.79 -0.09 13.90
C SER A 158 -0.63 -0.20 14.43
N MET A 159 -1.50 0.72 14.00
CA MET A 159 -2.92 0.75 14.35
C MET A 159 -3.75 0.12 13.22
N ASN A 160 -3.50 -1.17 12.91
CA ASN A 160 -4.09 -1.82 11.72
C ASN A 160 -5.62 -1.85 11.72
N TYR A 161 -6.27 -1.89 12.88
CA TYR A 161 -7.74 -1.75 12.99
C TYR A 161 -8.23 -0.41 12.41
N LEU A 162 -7.43 0.66 12.49
CA LEU A 162 -7.80 1.95 11.93
C LEU A 162 -7.51 2.04 10.42
N LEU A 163 -6.49 1.32 9.93
CA LEU A 163 -6.02 1.45 8.55
C LEU A 163 -7.15 1.27 7.53
N GLY A 164 -7.83 0.12 7.56
CA GLY A 164 -8.90 -0.18 6.62
C GLY A 164 -10.07 0.80 6.73
N TYR A 165 -10.55 1.03 7.96
CA TYR A 165 -11.68 1.91 8.22
C TYR A 165 -11.41 3.34 7.71
N SER A 166 -10.27 3.91 8.09
CA SER A 166 -9.91 5.30 7.78
C SER A 166 -9.75 5.57 6.28
N THR A 167 -9.26 4.59 5.50
CA THR A 167 -9.10 4.75 4.04
C THR A 167 -10.42 4.89 3.27
N CYS A 168 -11.52 4.36 3.80
CA CYS A 168 -12.86 4.55 3.23
C CYS A 168 -13.39 6.00 3.38
N PHE A 169 -12.74 6.80 4.23
CA PHE A 169 -13.11 8.18 4.52
C PHE A 169 -11.99 9.17 4.16
N GLY A 170 -11.07 8.76 3.29
CA GLY A 170 -10.06 9.66 2.72
C GLY A 170 -8.87 9.95 3.63
N TYR A 171 -8.73 9.26 4.76
CA TYR A 171 -7.61 9.46 5.67
C TYR A 171 -6.37 8.68 5.24
N SER A 172 -5.21 9.30 5.43
CA SER A 172 -3.91 8.64 5.30
C SER A 172 -3.41 8.18 6.68
N SER A 173 -2.92 6.94 6.74
CA SER A 173 -2.36 6.36 7.96
C SER A 173 -0.93 6.79 8.27
N ILE A 174 -0.31 7.57 7.37
CA ILE A 174 1.13 7.88 7.41
C ILE A 174 1.57 8.64 8.67
N PHE A 175 0.66 9.32 9.36
CA PHE A 175 0.96 10.12 10.56
C PHE A 175 0.25 9.66 11.85
N PHE A 176 -0.43 8.49 11.83
CA PHE A 176 -1.16 8.01 13.02
C PHE A 176 -0.25 7.83 14.24
N LYS A 177 1.01 7.40 14.04
CA LYS A 177 1.96 7.23 15.15
C LYS A 177 2.25 8.53 15.89
N GLN A 178 2.19 9.66 15.17
CA GLN A 178 2.39 10.99 15.71
C GLN A 178 1.09 11.61 16.26
N MET A 179 0.07 10.79 16.52
CA MET A 179 -1.25 11.23 16.99
C MET A 179 -1.96 12.20 16.01
N VAL A 180 -1.64 12.12 14.71
CA VAL A 180 -2.27 12.95 13.67
C VAL A 180 -3.13 12.06 12.76
N ALA A 181 -4.40 12.42 12.61
CA ALA A 181 -5.26 11.92 11.55
C ALA A 181 -5.23 12.91 10.37
N ALA A 182 -4.69 12.48 9.24
CA ALA A 182 -4.57 13.31 8.04
C ALA A 182 -5.73 13.03 7.08
N ASN A 183 -6.72 13.90 7.06
CA ASN A 183 -7.81 13.87 6.09
C ASN A 183 -7.27 14.41 4.76
N MET A 184 -7.06 13.52 3.80
CA MET A 184 -6.47 13.89 2.50
C MET A 184 -7.50 14.56 1.58
N VAL A 185 -8.79 14.35 1.82
CA VAL A 185 -9.89 14.95 1.03
C VAL A 185 -10.00 16.43 1.33
N ASP A 186 -10.09 16.79 2.61
CA ASP A 186 -10.21 18.18 3.05
C ASP A 186 -8.83 18.85 3.22
N GLY A 187 -7.75 18.07 3.31
CA GLY A 187 -6.39 18.55 3.53
C GLY A 187 -6.15 19.06 4.96
N GLU A 188 -6.87 18.47 5.92
CA GLU A 188 -6.89 18.81 7.34
C GLU A 188 -6.04 17.82 8.17
N LEU A 189 -5.49 18.32 9.27
CA LEU A 189 -4.67 17.57 10.21
C LEU A 189 -5.36 17.61 11.58
N GLU A 190 -5.95 16.49 11.96
CA GLU A 190 -6.78 16.36 13.16
C GLU A 190 -6.03 15.62 14.25
N TYR A 191 -6.38 15.89 15.51
CA TYR A 191 -5.83 15.13 16.62
C TYR A 191 -6.45 13.73 16.62
N LEU A 192 -5.62 12.69 16.60
CA LEU A 192 -6.09 11.32 16.45
C LEU A 192 -7.03 10.88 17.59
N LEU A 193 -6.87 11.47 18.79
CA LEU A 193 -7.67 11.14 19.96
C LEU A 193 -8.81 12.16 20.20
N GLU A 194 -9.21 12.92 19.18
CA GLU A 194 -10.37 13.81 19.23
C GLU A 194 -11.66 13.00 19.46
N GLU A 195 -12.56 13.53 20.29
CA GLU A 195 -13.90 12.95 20.52
C GLU A 195 -14.67 12.93 19.19
N ASP A 196 -15.36 11.82 18.90
CA ASP A 196 -16.03 11.58 17.61
C ASP A 196 -15.11 11.66 16.37
N GLY A 197 -13.78 11.62 16.56
CA GLY A 197 -12.79 11.58 15.47
C GLY A 197 -12.64 10.18 14.85
N ILE A 198 -11.83 10.08 13.79
CA ILE A 198 -11.72 8.85 12.97
C ILE A 198 -11.34 7.59 13.77
N LEU A 199 -10.50 7.73 14.80
CA LEU A 199 -10.15 6.61 15.68
C LEU A 199 -11.34 6.20 16.56
N TYR A 200 -12.06 7.17 17.13
CA TYR A 200 -13.22 6.90 17.99
C TYR A 200 -14.29 6.13 17.20
N GLU A 201 -14.65 6.63 16.02
CA GLU A 201 -15.66 6.04 15.14
C GLU A 201 -15.27 4.62 14.70
N ALA A 202 -14.00 4.41 14.30
CA ALA A 202 -13.50 3.09 13.97
C ALA A 202 -13.66 2.11 15.15
N LEU A 203 -13.18 2.49 16.34
CA LEU A 203 -13.27 1.64 17.54
C LEU A 203 -14.72 1.37 17.93
N LYS A 204 -15.61 2.36 17.80
CA LYS A 204 -17.03 2.21 18.10
C LYS A 204 -17.69 1.22 17.15
N TRP A 205 -17.38 1.29 15.86
CA TRP A 205 -17.86 0.36 14.84
C TRP A 205 -17.41 -1.08 15.12
N TYR A 206 -16.11 -1.30 15.40
CA TYR A 206 -15.60 -2.62 15.77
C TYR A 206 -16.22 -3.14 17.08
N ASN A 207 -16.41 -2.28 18.08
CA ASN A 207 -17.08 -2.67 19.32
C ASN A 207 -18.55 -3.07 19.09
N GLN A 208 -19.27 -2.35 18.24
CA GLN A 208 -20.64 -2.73 17.89
C GLN A 208 -20.69 -4.09 17.19
N LEU A 209 -19.78 -4.34 16.24
CA LEU A 209 -19.64 -5.66 15.61
C LEU A 209 -19.33 -6.75 16.64
N TYR A 210 -18.44 -6.49 17.61
CA TYR A 210 -18.13 -7.44 18.67
C TYR A 210 -19.35 -7.80 19.52
N ARG A 211 -20.08 -6.78 20.02
CA ARG A 211 -21.29 -6.99 20.84
C ARG A 211 -22.42 -7.71 20.09
N GLU A 212 -22.48 -7.56 18.77
CA GLU A 212 -23.42 -8.27 17.89
C GLU A 212 -22.96 -9.68 17.48
N GLY A 213 -21.75 -10.11 17.88
CA GLY A 213 -21.18 -11.41 17.52
C GLY A 213 -20.61 -11.51 16.10
N LEU A 214 -20.38 -10.35 15.46
CA LEU A 214 -19.94 -10.22 14.07
C LEU A 214 -18.43 -10.04 13.92
N PHE A 215 -17.74 -9.57 14.96
CA PHE A 215 -16.29 -9.44 14.97
C PHE A 215 -15.61 -10.75 15.42
N ASP A 216 -14.54 -11.15 14.74
CA ASP A 216 -13.76 -12.33 15.12
C ASP A 216 -13.04 -12.10 16.46
N PRO A 217 -13.44 -12.78 17.55
CA PRO A 217 -12.85 -12.57 18.87
C PRO A 217 -11.38 -12.98 18.95
N ASP A 218 -10.87 -13.77 18.00
CA ASP A 218 -9.47 -14.20 17.99
C ASP A 218 -8.53 -13.22 17.29
N SER A 219 -9.05 -12.11 16.73
CA SER A 219 -8.28 -11.10 16.00
C SER A 219 -7.01 -10.62 16.73
N ILE A 220 -7.06 -10.42 18.05
CA ILE A 220 -5.89 -9.98 18.85
C ILE A 220 -4.76 -11.02 18.90
N ASN A 221 -5.05 -12.30 18.63
CA ASN A 221 -4.05 -13.37 18.62
C ASN A 221 -3.55 -13.72 17.21
N MET A 222 -4.10 -13.09 16.17
CA MET A 222 -3.72 -13.35 14.79
C MET A 222 -2.49 -12.53 14.39
N ASP A 223 -1.63 -13.15 13.58
CA ASP A 223 -0.67 -12.43 12.77
C ASP A 223 -1.27 -12.07 11.40
N ARG A 224 -0.58 -11.19 10.67
CA ARG A 224 -1.02 -10.74 9.33
C ARG A 224 -1.22 -11.89 8.35
N ALA A 225 -0.36 -12.91 8.39
CA ALA A 225 -0.42 -14.03 7.45
C ALA A 225 -1.67 -14.90 7.69
N THR A 226 -2.00 -15.14 8.96
CA THR A 226 -3.19 -15.86 9.38
C THR A 226 -4.44 -15.09 8.97
N HIS A 227 -4.52 -13.79 9.28
CA HIS A 227 -5.63 -12.94 8.86
C HIS A 227 -5.80 -12.91 7.33
N GLN A 228 -4.72 -12.72 6.57
CA GLN A 228 -4.77 -12.72 5.11
C GLN A 228 -5.30 -14.05 4.55
N SER A 229 -5.02 -15.18 5.20
CA SER A 229 -5.54 -16.49 4.80
C SER A 229 -7.08 -16.58 4.93
N MET A 230 -7.67 -15.89 5.90
CA MET A 230 -9.12 -15.86 6.10
C MET A 230 -9.85 -15.12 4.97
N ILE A 231 -9.18 -14.14 4.35
CA ILE A 231 -9.69 -13.37 3.21
C ILE A 231 -9.35 -14.06 1.88
N SER A 232 -8.08 -14.45 1.69
CA SER A 232 -7.55 -14.87 0.39
C SER A 232 -7.44 -16.38 0.19
N ALA A 233 -7.15 -17.18 1.23
CA ALA A 233 -7.02 -18.64 1.08
C ALA A 233 -8.39 -19.34 1.04
N ASN A 234 -9.40 -18.74 1.66
CA ASN A 234 -10.80 -19.18 1.59
C ASN A 234 -11.59 -18.35 0.58
N GLY A 235 -10.96 -17.77 -0.44
CA GLY A 235 -11.59 -16.87 -1.42
C GLY A 235 -12.87 -17.42 -2.06
N GLN A 236 -13.08 -18.74 -2.11
CA GLN A 236 -14.36 -19.32 -2.58
C GLN A 236 -15.45 -19.43 -1.51
N ASN A 237 -15.08 -19.38 -0.23
CA ASN A 237 -15.90 -19.76 0.93
C ASN A 237 -16.09 -18.66 2.00
N GLY A 238 -15.63 -17.42 1.77
CA GLY A 238 -16.05 -16.23 2.53
C GLY A 238 -15.97 -16.31 4.07
N THR A 239 -14.80 -16.60 4.65
CA THR A 239 -14.68 -16.71 6.12
C THR A 239 -14.85 -15.36 6.83
N TYR A 240 -14.38 -14.27 6.21
CA TYR A 240 -14.82 -12.91 6.53
C TYR A 240 -15.78 -12.40 5.46
N ILE A 241 -16.74 -11.55 5.85
CA ILE A 241 -17.73 -10.99 4.90
C ILE A 241 -17.21 -9.67 4.32
N VAL A 242 -16.52 -8.88 5.13
CA VAL A 242 -15.99 -7.57 4.80
C VAL A 242 -14.47 -7.62 4.73
N SER A 243 -13.91 -6.88 3.80
CA SER A 243 -12.50 -6.50 3.80
C SER A 243 -12.37 -4.99 3.70
N LEU A 244 -11.58 -4.42 4.61
CA LEU A 244 -11.19 -3.01 4.66
C LEU A 244 -9.66 -2.94 4.50
N ALA A 245 -9.14 -2.52 3.36
CA ALA A 245 -7.70 -2.50 3.03
C ALA A 245 -6.93 -3.83 2.96
N ASP A 246 -7.49 -4.95 3.41
CA ASP A 246 -6.77 -6.23 3.45
C ASP A 246 -6.91 -7.08 2.17
N SER A 247 -7.97 -6.86 1.39
CA SER A 247 -8.21 -7.52 0.11
C SER A 247 -7.71 -6.62 -1.02
N PRO A 248 -6.73 -7.06 -1.83
CA PRO A 248 -6.24 -6.28 -2.96
C PRO A 248 -7.27 -6.16 -4.09
N GLY A 249 -7.08 -5.21 -5.01
CA GLY A 249 -8.03 -4.91 -6.10
C GLY A 249 -8.39 -6.11 -6.97
N TRP A 250 -7.45 -7.05 -7.11
CA TRP A 250 -7.52 -8.20 -8.02
C TRP A 250 -8.20 -9.46 -7.43
N ALA A 251 -8.69 -9.43 -6.18
CA ALA A 251 -9.36 -10.59 -5.57
C ALA A 251 -10.80 -10.75 -6.11
N PRO A 252 -11.14 -11.80 -6.89
CA PRO A 252 -12.37 -11.81 -7.70
C PRO A 252 -13.67 -11.99 -6.91
N TYR A 253 -13.60 -12.51 -5.68
CA TYR A 253 -14.78 -12.84 -4.87
C TYR A 253 -15.23 -11.72 -3.93
N TYR A 254 -14.34 -10.74 -3.68
CA TYR A 254 -14.65 -9.55 -2.92
C TYR A 254 -14.80 -8.39 -3.87
N GLN A 255 -15.99 -7.83 -3.98
CA GLN A 255 -16.26 -6.73 -4.90
C GLN A 255 -16.34 -5.41 -4.12
N PRO A 256 -15.79 -4.32 -4.67
CA PRO A 256 -15.86 -3.02 -4.04
C PRO A 256 -17.33 -2.55 -4.00
N THR A 257 -17.77 -2.04 -2.85
CA THR A 257 -19.17 -1.68 -2.61
C THR A 257 -19.24 -0.24 -2.12
N TYR A 258 -19.79 0.63 -2.94
CA TYR A 258 -19.94 2.05 -2.62
C TYR A 258 -21.08 2.29 -1.62
N PHE A 259 -20.85 3.19 -0.67
CA PHE A 259 -21.85 3.78 0.22
C PHE A 259 -21.74 5.31 0.19
N ALA A 260 -22.83 6.03 0.51
CA ALA A 260 -22.91 7.48 0.28
C ALA A 260 -21.83 8.30 1.02
N GLY A 261 -21.37 7.83 2.18
CA GLY A 261 -20.31 8.47 2.96
C GLY A 261 -18.88 8.09 2.58
N GLU A 262 -18.67 7.28 1.54
CA GLU A 262 -17.32 6.85 1.12
C GLU A 262 -16.62 7.96 0.34
N GLU A 263 -15.41 8.31 0.76
CA GLU A 263 -14.50 9.21 0.05
C GLU A 263 -13.11 8.58 0.02
N ILE A 264 -12.52 8.46 -1.16
CA ILE A 264 -11.26 7.75 -1.35
C ILE A 264 -10.20 8.71 -1.86
N PHE A 265 -9.13 8.87 -1.09
CA PHE A 265 -7.89 9.47 -1.58
C PHE A 265 -7.02 8.37 -2.21
N PHE A 266 -6.72 8.51 -3.50
CA PHE A 266 -5.92 7.53 -4.25
C PHE A 266 -5.05 8.22 -5.30
N PRO A 267 -3.85 8.73 -4.93
CA PRO A 267 -2.97 9.40 -5.88
C PRO A 267 -2.49 8.42 -6.95
N ASN A 268 -2.39 8.87 -8.20
CA ASN A 268 -1.92 8.05 -9.33
C ASN A 268 -0.51 8.43 -9.81
N TYR A 269 0.21 9.26 -9.06
CA TYR A 269 1.57 9.66 -9.38
C TYR A 269 2.41 9.79 -8.11
N SER A 270 3.67 9.37 -8.19
CA SER A 270 4.65 9.49 -7.12
C SER A 270 5.78 10.40 -7.57
N THR A 271 5.76 11.66 -7.10
CA THR A 271 6.67 12.72 -7.54
C THR A 271 8.10 12.50 -7.07
N TYR A 272 8.25 12.15 -5.78
CA TYR A 272 9.56 12.03 -5.12
C TYR A 272 9.96 10.57 -4.86
N GLY A 273 9.10 9.61 -5.24
CA GLY A 273 9.28 8.20 -4.93
C GLY A 273 8.79 7.82 -3.53
N ALA A 274 8.99 6.55 -3.16
CA ALA A 274 8.64 6.02 -1.85
C ALA A 274 9.57 6.61 -0.79
N THR A 275 8.99 7.39 0.11
CA THR A 275 9.70 7.92 1.27
C THR A 275 10.16 6.77 2.17
N GLY A 276 11.40 6.81 2.67
CA GLY A 276 11.96 5.76 3.52
C GLY A 276 12.36 4.48 2.81
N SER A 277 12.44 4.47 1.48
CA SER A 277 12.90 3.33 0.68
C SER A 277 13.82 3.80 -0.43
N TYR A 278 15.12 3.80 -0.15
CA TYR A 278 16.16 4.29 -1.07
C TYR A 278 17.18 3.20 -1.38
N LEU A 279 17.69 3.20 -2.62
CA LEU A 279 18.74 2.29 -3.05
C LEU A 279 20.11 2.97 -2.96
N VAL A 280 21.02 2.34 -2.21
CA VAL A 280 22.42 2.79 -2.06
C VAL A 280 23.39 1.76 -2.59
N VAL A 281 24.58 2.23 -3.00
CA VAL A 281 25.69 1.38 -3.45
C VAL A 281 26.85 1.51 -2.46
N ASN A 282 27.37 0.37 -1.99
CA ASN A 282 28.51 0.34 -1.07
C ASN A 282 29.76 0.98 -1.70
N ALA A 283 30.36 1.97 -1.02
CA ALA A 283 31.56 2.66 -1.48
C ALA A 283 32.79 1.75 -1.68
N ASN A 284 32.81 0.59 -1.00
CA ASN A 284 33.89 -0.39 -1.07
C ASN A 284 33.60 -1.56 -2.03
N THR A 285 32.48 -1.54 -2.76
CA THR A 285 32.14 -2.60 -3.72
C THR A 285 33.26 -2.81 -4.73
N GLN A 286 33.54 -4.08 -5.05
CA GLN A 286 34.42 -4.42 -6.18
C GLN A 286 33.65 -4.56 -7.51
N ASN A 287 32.32 -4.36 -7.46
CA ASN A 287 31.38 -4.62 -8.54
C ASN A 287 30.64 -3.35 -8.98
N LEU A 288 31.26 -2.16 -8.89
CA LEU A 288 30.58 -0.87 -9.14
C LEU A 288 29.85 -0.84 -10.48
N ASP A 289 30.50 -1.23 -11.58
CA ASP A 289 29.85 -1.25 -12.90
C ASP A 289 28.62 -2.17 -12.93
N ALA A 290 28.63 -3.26 -12.16
CA ALA A 290 27.48 -4.17 -12.05
C ALA A 290 26.33 -3.55 -11.24
N CYS A 291 26.66 -2.84 -10.15
CA CYS A 291 25.69 -2.11 -9.35
C CYS A 291 25.00 -1.01 -10.17
N LEU A 292 25.78 -0.21 -10.92
CA LEU A 292 25.24 0.83 -11.81
C LEU A 292 24.35 0.25 -12.91
N ARG A 293 24.74 -0.90 -13.51
CA ARG A 293 23.88 -1.62 -14.46
C ARG A 293 22.58 -2.09 -13.82
N LEU A 294 22.63 -2.62 -12.60
CA LEU A 294 21.45 -3.05 -11.87
C LEU A 294 20.50 -1.86 -11.62
N LEU A 295 21.00 -0.74 -11.10
CA LEU A 295 20.18 0.47 -10.89
C LEU A 295 19.57 0.97 -12.20
N ASN A 296 20.36 1.02 -13.28
CA ASN A 296 19.85 1.39 -14.61
C ASN A 296 18.73 0.45 -15.09
N MET A 297 18.87 -0.86 -14.87
CA MET A 297 17.82 -1.83 -15.20
C MET A 297 16.56 -1.65 -14.37
N MET A 298 16.69 -1.32 -13.08
CA MET A 298 15.55 -1.10 -12.17
C MET A 298 14.74 0.15 -12.51
N ALA A 299 15.26 1.03 -13.36
CA ALA A 299 14.53 2.19 -13.90
C ALA A 299 13.93 1.93 -15.29
N ASP A 300 14.09 0.74 -15.86
CA ASP A 300 13.62 0.42 -17.21
C ASP A 300 12.24 -0.28 -17.15
N PRO A 301 11.15 0.35 -17.62
CA PRO A 301 9.81 -0.25 -17.63
C PRO A 301 9.74 -1.60 -18.35
N ASP A 302 10.51 -1.78 -19.42
CA ASP A 302 10.52 -3.03 -20.20
C ASP A 302 11.16 -4.18 -19.42
N ILE A 303 12.18 -3.87 -18.60
CA ILE A 303 12.76 -4.85 -17.68
C ILE A 303 11.81 -5.09 -16.51
N TYR A 304 11.10 -4.06 -16.06
CA TYR A 304 10.13 -4.22 -14.99
C TYR A 304 8.96 -5.15 -15.41
N LEU A 305 8.53 -5.09 -16.68
CA LEU A 305 7.60 -6.06 -17.27
C LEU A 305 8.11 -7.50 -17.14
N VAL A 306 9.36 -7.76 -17.53
CA VAL A 306 9.94 -9.11 -17.42
C VAL A 306 10.06 -9.57 -15.97
N TRP A 307 10.38 -8.64 -15.05
CA TRP A 307 10.45 -8.91 -13.62
C TRP A 307 9.06 -9.29 -13.07
N ARG A 308 8.00 -8.57 -13.46
CA ARG A 308 6.64 -8.70 -12.89
C ARG A 308 5.68 -9.59 -13.67
N SER A 309 6.09 -10.10 -14.83
CA SER A 309 5.19 -10.82 -15.75
C SER A 309 5.90 -11.86 -16.62
N MET A 310 6.96 -12.46 -16.06
CA MET A 310 7.82 -13.45 -16.72
C MET A 310 8.49 -12.98 -18.03
N PRO A 311 9.49 -13.73 -18.54
CA PRO A 311 10.08 -13.45 -19.85
C PRO A 311 9.09 -13.54 -21.01
N GLN A 312 9.37 -12.80 -22.08
CA GLN A 312 8.66 -12.90 -23.35
C GLN A 312 8.54 -14.37 -23.82
N GLY A 313 7.35 -14.75 -24.27
CA GLY A 313 6.99 -16.10 -24.70
C GLY A 313 6.25 -16.92 -23.64
N GLU A 314 6.19 -16.42 -22.40
CA GLU A 314 5.45 -17.03 -21.30
C GLU A 314 4.05 -16.42 -21.19
N GLU A 315 3.87 -15.35 -20.38
CA GLU A 315 2.57 -14.70 -20.20
C GLU A 315 2.19 -13.79 -21.37
N TRP A 316 3.19 -13.23 -22.04
CA TRP A 316 3.03 -12.27 -23.13
C TRP A 316 4.03 -12.55 -24.25
N ASP A 317 3.71 -12.14 -25.47
CA ASP A 317 4.61 -12.22 -26.61
C ASP A 317 4.40 -11.02 -27.56
N ILE A 318 5.26 -10.91 -28.58
CA ILE A 318 5.24 -9.83 -29.57
C ILE A 318 4.65 -10.36 -30.88
N GLU A 319 3.56 -9.75 -31.34
CA GLU A 319 2.97 -10.09 -32.64
C GLU A 319 3.82 -9.51 -33.79
N SER A 320 4.14 -8.22 -33.73
CA SER A 320 4.99 -7.55 -34.71
C SER A 320 5.52 -6.21 -34.20
N GLY A 321 6.76 -5.87 -34.53
CA GLY A 321 7.35 -4.60 -34.06
C GLY A 321 7.39 -4.54 -32.53
N ASN A 322 6.70 -3.57 -31.94
CA ASN A 322 6.48 -3.43 -30.50
C ASN A 322 5.02 -3.74 -30.09
N VAL A 323 4.21 -4.28 -30.99
CA VAL A 323 2.84 -4.73 -30.66
C VAL A 323 2.95 -6.04 -29.88
N ALA A 324 2.55 -5.99 -28.61
CA ALA A 324 2.53 -7.13 -27.71
C ALA A 324 1.10 -7.61 -27.43
N TYR A 325 0.97 -8.86 -27.04
CA TYR A 325 -0.30 -9.49 -26.70
C TYR A 325 -0.10 -10.54 -25.61
N ILE A 326 -1.18 -10.87 -24.90
CA ILE A 326 -1.19 -11.94 -23.90
C ILE A 326 -1.26 -13.31 -24.57
N THR A 327 -0.42 -14.27 -24.16
CA THR A 327 -0.41 -15.61 -24.76
C THR A 327 -1.68 -16.40 -24.42
N ASP A 328 -2.07 -17.33 -25.31
CA ASP A 328 -3.21 -18.22 -25.06
C ASP A 328 -3.05 -19.02 -23.76
N ALA A 329 -1.82 -19.42 -23.41
CA ALA A 329 -1.53 -20.16 -22.19
C ALA A 329 -1.88 -19.35 -20.94
N TYR A 330 -1.55 -18.06 -20.91
CA TYR A 330 -1.88 -17.19 -19.78
C TYR A 330 -3.36 -16.81 -19.76
N LEU A 331 -3.98 -16.54 -20.93
CA LEU A 331 -5.43 -16.34 -21.01
C LEU A 331 -6.19 -17.56 -20.46
N ASP A 332 -5.72 -18.77 -20.74
CA ASP A 332 -6.32 -19.99 -20.22
C ASP A 332 -6.13 -20.15 -18.70
N SER A 333 -4.98 -19.74 -18.14
CA SER A 333 -4.81 -19.76 -16.69
C SER A 333 -5.73 -18.76 -15.99
N LEU A 334 -5.89 -17.56 -16.56
CA LEU A 334 -6.81 -16.53 -16.03
C LEU A 334 -8.26 -17.02 -16.06
N ARG A 335 -8.73 -17.58 -17.19
CA ARG A 335 -10.10 -18.11 -17.34
C ARG A 335 -10.41 -19.23 -16.35
N ASN A 336 -9.42 -20.06 -16.03
CA ASN A 336 -9.59 -21.17 -15.12
C ASN A 336 -9.30 -20.81 -13.65
N GLY A 337 -8.85 -19.59 -13.37
CA GLY A 337 -8.45 -19.15 -12.03
C GLY A 337 -7.29 -19.99 -11.46
N THR A 338 -6.36 -20.42 -12.30
CA THR A 338 -5.23 -21.26 -11.90
C THR A 338 -3.92 -20.47 -11.93
N THR A 339 -2.98 -20.81 -11.05
CA THR A 339 -1.60 -20.30 -11.14
C THR A 339 -1.00 -20.61 -12.50
N PHE A 340 -0.44 -19.59 -13.17
CA PHE A 340 0.29 -19.79 -14.41
C PHE A 340 1.61 -20.52 -14.13
N VAL A 341 1.92 -21.51 -14.98
CA VAL A 341 3.15 -22.29 -14.92
C VAL A 341 3.88 -22.10 -16.23
N SER A 342 5.10 -21.57 -16.16
CA SER A 342 5.95 -21.33 -17.32
C SER A 342 6.30 -22.61 -18.08
N SER A 343 6.82 -22.44 -19.29
CA SER A 343 7.30 -23.53 -20.16
C SER A 343 8.40 -24.40 -19.52
N THR A 344 9.12 -23.89 -18.51
CA THR A 344 10.14 -24.62 -17.74
C THR A 344 9.55 -25.42 -16.58
N GLY A 345 8.26 -25.26 -16.28
CA GLY A 345 7.59 -25.85 -15.13
C GLY A 345 7.70 -25.03 -13.84
N GLU A 346 8.14 -23.77 -13.92
CA GLU A 346 8.26 -22.86 -12.79
C GLU A 346 7.01 -21.98 -12.67
N GLU A 347 6.50 -21.85 -11.44
CA GLU A 347 5.46 -20.88 -11.10
C GLU A 347 6.08 -19.50 -10.85
N GLU A 348 5.33 -18.45 -11.15
CA GLU A 348 5.73 -17.10 -10.78
C GLU A 348 5.86 -16.99 -9.25
N LYS A 349 6.94 -16.37 -8.79
CA LYS A 349 7.06 -15.96 -7.39
C LYS A 349 7.28 -14.46 -7.36
N LEU A 350 6.38 -13.77 -6.67
CA LEU A 350 6.49 -12.34 -6.49
C LEU A 350 7.80 -11.99 -5.76
N PHE A 351 8.73 -11.37 -6.49
CA PHE A 351 9.88 -10.73 -5.88
C PHE A 351 9.47 -9.33 -5.42
N ASN A 352 8.88 -9.26 -4.22
CA ASN A 352 8.19 -8.09 -3.66
C ASN A 352 9.18 -6.99 -3.22
N THR A 353 9.82 -6.35 -4.18
CA THR A 353 10.84 -5.31 -3.96
C THR A 353 10.61 -4.18 -4.95
N GLY A 354 10.56 -2.94 -4.45
CA GLY A 354 10.23 -1.77 -5.28
C GLY A 354 11.32 -1.43 -6.28
N ALA A 355 10.98 -1.35 -7.57
CA ALA A 355 11.87 -0.84 -8.61
C ALA A 355 12.10 0.68 -8.47
N ILE A 356 13.01 1.26 -9.27
CA ILE A 356 13.20 2.72 -9.31
C ILE A 356 11.98 3.40 -9.93
N CYS A 357 11.41 2.79 -10.97
CA CYS A 357 10.17 3.24 -11.60
C CYS A 357 8.93 2.64 -10.92
N GLN A 358 7.81 3.36 -10.96
CA GLN A 358 6.53 2.87 -10.46
C GLN A 358 5.85 1.90 -11.44
N VAL A 359 4.92 1.08 -10.95
CA VAL A 359 4.24 0.01 -11.70
C VAL A 359 3.29 0.46 -12.83
N GLY A 360 2.98 1.76 -12.94
CA GLY A 360 2.10 2.30 -14.00
C GLY A 360 2.83 3.10 -15.07
N VAL A 361 4.17 3.13 -15.04
CA VAL A 361 4.97 3.81 -16.07
C VAL A 361 4.83 3.12 -17.43
N ASP A 362 5.02 3.87 -18.49
CA ASP A 362 4.85 3.40 -19.86
C ASP A 362 6.01 2.48 -20.30
N THR A 363 5.68 1.29 -20.80
CA THR A 363 6.64 0.42 -21.50
C THR A 363 6.85 0.89 -22.95
N SER A 364 7.81 0.30 -23.65
CA SER A 364 7.96 0.49 -25.09
C SER A 364 6.96 -0.32 -25.93
N TYR A 365 6.17 -1.19 -25.28
CA TYR A 365 5.19 -2.05 -25.92
C TYR A 365 3.82 -1.38 -26.03
N VAL A 366 3.11 -1.72 -27.10
CA VAL A 366 1.74 -1.26 -27.35
C VAL A 366 0.82 -2.43 -27.63
N ASP A 367 -0.48 -2.25 -27.39
CA ASP A 367 -1.50 -3.17 -27.89
C ASP A 367 -1.70 -3.02 -29.41
N LYS A 368 -2.58 -3.85 -29.97
CA LYS A 368 -2.95 -3.83 -31.41
C LYS A 368 -3.54 -2.49 -31.89
N ASP A 369 -4.09 -1.69 -30.98
CA ASP A 369 -4.74 -0.41 -31.26
C ASP A 369 -3.76 0.76 -31.07
N GLY A 370 -2.54 0.48 -30.60
CA GLY A 370 -1.45 1.43 -30.41
C GLY A 370 -1.43 2.09 -29.03
N ASN A 371 -2.20 1.60 -28.06
CA ASN A 371 -2.16 2.09 -26.69
C ASN A 371 -0.94 1.50 -25.97
N VAL A 372 -0.25 2.31 -25.17
CA VAL A 372 0.92 1.86 -24.42
C VAL A 372 0.49 0.90 -23.31
N LEU A 373 1.28 -0.16 -23.14
CA LEU A 373 1.02 -1.19 -22.15
C LEU A 373 1.84 -0.94 -20.86
N PRO A 374 1.25 -1.15 -19.67
CA PRO A 374 1.97 -1.05 -18.41
C PRO A 374 2.89 -2.27 -18.18
N PRO A 375 3.85 -2.20 -17.25
CA PRO A 375 4.81 -3.28 -16.97
C PRO A 375 4.21 -4.45 -16.17
N LEU A 376 2.89 -4.65 -16.22
CA LEU A 376 2.17 -5.75 -15.58
C LEU A 376 1.14 -6.32 -16.55
N THR A 377 1.35 -7.54 -17.02
CA THR A 377 0.45 -8.26 -17.96
C THR A 377 -0.97 -8.39 -17.44
N GLN A 378 -1.15 -8.59 -16.14
CA GLN A 378 -2.47 -8.65 -15.50
C GLN A 378 -3.30 -7.35 -15.69
N ASN A 379 -2.64 -6.22 -15.97
CA ASN A 379 -3.28 -4.92 -16.21
C ASN A 379 -3.43 -4.62 -17.70
N TRP A 380 -3.14 -5.58 -18.59
CA TRP A 380 -3.34 -5.39 -20.02
C TRP A 380 -4.81 -5.61 -20.38
N PRO A 381 -5.34 -4.95 -21.43
CA PRO A 381 -6.75 -5.04 -21.79
C PRO A 381 -7.27 -6.46 -21.96
N GLU A 382 -6.49 -7.37 -22.54
CA GLU A 382 -6.89 -8.78 -22.73
C GLU A 382 -7.01 -9.56 -21.41
N ALA A 383 -6.12 -9.28 -20.44
CA ALA A 383 -6.16 -9.90 -19.12
C ALA A 383 -7.33 -9.34 -18.30
N LEU A 384 -7.47 -8.01 -18.27
CA LEU A 384 -8.58 -7.32 -17.61
C LEU A 384 -9.93 -7.75 -18.16
N ALA A 385 -10.05 -7.96 -19.48
CA ALA A 385 -11.29 -8.45 -20.09
C ALA A 385 -11.68 -9.88 -19.66
N ILE A 386 -10.76 -10.67 -19.09
CA ILE A 386 -11.07 -12.00 -18.54
C ILE A 386 -11.33 -11.90 -17.04
N THR A 387 -10.47 -11.19 -16.31
CA THR A 387 -10.61 -11.06 -14.84
C THR A 387 -11.87 -10.28 -14.47
N ASN A 388 -12.26 -9.31 -15.30
CA ASN A 388 -13.51 -8.55 -15.20
C ASN A 388 -14.67 -9.23 -15.96
N ASP A 389 -14.60 -10.54 -16.24
CA ASP A 389 -15.70 -11.30 -16.88
C ASP A 389 -16.20 -12.46 -15.98
N SER A 390 -16.25 -12.21 -14.67
CA SER A 390 -16.84 -13.11 -13.69
C SER A 390 -18.34 -12.87 -13.50
N GLU A 391 -19.07 -13.86 -13.00
CA GLU A 391 -20.50 -13.70 -12.65
C GLU A 391 -20.68 -12.61 -11.59
N GLN A 392 -19.77 -12.55 -10.62
CA GLN A 392 -19.72 -11.54 -9.57
C GLN A 392 -19.54 -10.14 -10.15
N PHE A 393 -18.58 -9.97 -11.06
CA PHE A 393 -18.32 -8.67 -11.67
C PHE A 393 -19.48 -8.23 -12.59
N ARG A 394 -20.06 -9.12 -13.40
CA ARG A 394 -21.25 -8.78 -14.20
C ARG A 394 -22.43 -8.38 -13.31
N SER A 395 -22.66 -9.08 -12.20
CA SER A 395 -23.67 -8.70 -11.21
C SER A 395 -23.38 -7.34 -10.57
N TRP A 396 -22.10 -7.02 -10.31
CA TRP A 396 -21.66 -5.72 -9.85
C TRP A 396 -21.95 -4.62 -10.89
N GLN A 397 -21.65 -4.87 -12.17
CA GLN A 397 -21.98 -3.96 -13.27
C GLN A 397 -23.49 -3.77 -13.43
N GLU A 398 -24.31 -4.82 -13.24
CA GLU A 398 -25.76 -4.71 -13.27
C GLU A 398 -26.32 -3.85 -12.14
N LEU A 399 -25.72 -3.92 -10.94
CA LEU A 399 -26.09 -3.09 -9.79
C LEU A 399 -25.73 -1.62 -10.01
N TYR A 400 -24.49 -1.34 -10.40
CA TYR A 400 -23.96 0.02 -10.43
C TYR A 400 -24.01 0.71 -11.79
N GLY A 401 -23.92 -0.04 -12.88
CA GLY A 401 -23.96 0.47 -14.25
C GLY A 401 -22.65 1.08 -14.77
N TYR A 402 -21.50 0.70 -14.21
CA TYR A 402 -20.16 1.20 -14.57
C TYR A 402 -19.23 0.05 -14.98
N ASP A 403 -18.14 0.37 -15.69
CA ASP A 403 -17.16 -0.63 -16.13
C ASP A 403 -15.99 -0.79 -15.14
N SER A 404 -15.89 0.08 -14.12
CA SER A 404 -14.93 -0.05 -13.03
C SER A 404 -15.36 0.70 -11.77
N PHE A 405 -14.76 0.36 -10.62
CA PHE A 405 -15.04 1.06 -9.35
C PHE A 405 -14.56 2.52 -9.38
N VAL A 406 -13.43 2.79 -10.03
CA VAL A 406 -12.95 4.16 -10.23
C VAL A 406 -13.98 4.99 -11.01
N GLU A 407 -14.55 4.47 -12.11
CA GLU A 407 -15.60 5.18 -12.85
C GLU A 407 -16.85 5.44 -11.99
N LEU A 408 -17.25 4.47 -11.16
CA LEU A 408 -18.33 4.66 -10.20
C LEU A 408 -18.01 5.81 -9.25
N LEU A 409 -16.84 5.81 -8.61
CA LEU A 409 -16.44 6.86 -7.66
C LEU A 409 -16.35 8.24 -8.34
N GLU A 410 -15.80 8.31 -9.55
CA GLU A 410 -15.74 9.55 -10.35
C GLU A 410 -17.15 10.10 -10.62
N SER A 411 -18.12 9.23 -10.93
CA SER A 411 -19.51 9.63 -11.13
C SER A 411 -20.18 10.19 -9.86
N LYS A 412 -19.70 9.76 -8.69
CA LYS A 412 -20.18 10.18 -7.37
C LYS A 412 -19.41 11.40 -6.83
N GLY A 413 -18.25 11.73 -7.41
CA GLY A 413 -17.33 12.70 -6.83
C GLY A 413 -16.65 12.19 -5.56
N ALA A 414 -16.48 10.87 -5.44
CA ALA A 414 -16.00 10.19 -4.24
C ALA A 414 -14.54 9.73 -4.34
N ILE A 415 -13.81 10.12 -5.39
CA ILE A 415 -12.38 9.84 -5.55
C ILE A 415 -11.57 11.13 -5.71
N TYR A 416 -10.51 11.23 -4.92
CA TYR A 416 -9.64 12.38 -4.84
C TYR A 416 -8.22 11.95 -5.20
N ARG A 417 -7.65 12.58 -6.23
CA ARG A 417 -6.27 12.33 -6.70
C ARG A 417 -5.26 13.33 -6.15
N GLU A 418 -5.75 14.48 -5.70
CA GLU A 418 -4.97 15.62 -5.23
C GLU A 418 -5.36 15.95 -3.79
N SER A 419 -4.40 16.48 -3.04
CA SER A 419 -4.61 16.98 -1.68
C SER A 419 -3.60 18.07 -1.37
N ARG A 420 -3.95 19.01 -0.49
CA ARG A 420 -2.94 19.92 0.08
C ARG A 420 -1.83 19.17 0.80
N LEU A 421 -2.09 17.95 1.28
CA LEU A 421 -1.15 17.13 2.04
C LEU A 421 -0.36 16.15 1.14
N ILE A 422 -0.64 16.07 -0.17
CA ILE A 422 0.03 15.12 -1.08
C ILE A 422 1.55 15.32 -1.06
N ASP A 423 2.34 14.24 -1.01
CA ASP A 423 3.80 14.30 -0.94
C ASP A 423 4.40 15.04 0.29
N ALA A 424 3.59 15.54 1.24
CA ALA A 424 4.11 16.27 2.40
C ALA A 424 5.03 15.38 3.25
N SER A 425 4.75 14.08 3.34
CA SER A 425 5.57 13.11 4.06
C SER A 425 7.01 13.01 3.55
N SER A 426 7.29 13.41 2.31
CA SER A 426 8.67 13.43 1.80
C SER A 426 9.52 14.52 2.46
N PHE A 427 8.90 15.57 3.00
CA PHE A 427 9.59 16.74 3.53
C PHE A 427 9.50 16.88 5.06
N VAL A 428 8.88 15.93 5.75
CA VAL A 428 8.82 15.95 7.22
C VAL A 428 10.19 15.62 7.81
N GLU A 429 10.54 16.32 8.90
CA GLU A 429 11.71 15.99 9.70
C GLU A 429 11.43 14.75 10.56
N LEU A 430 12.46 13.92 10.78
CA LEU A 430 12.36 12.80 11.71
C LEU A 430 12.25 13.31 13.15
N PRO A 431 11.50 12.61 14.03
CA PRO A 431 11.51 12.91 15.46
C PRO A 431 12.90 12.67 16.05
N ASP A 432 13.28 13.45 17.06
CA ASP A 432 14.48 13.14 17.85
C ASP A 432 14.28 11.89 18.73
N ASP A 433 15.36 11.34 19.29
CA ASP A 433 15.33 10.12 20.12
C ASP A 433 14.31 10.19 21.28
N SER A 434 14.13 11.37 21.88
CA SER A 434 13.20 11.55 22.99
C SER A 434 11.76 11.57 22.49
N GLN A 435 11.50 12.25 21.37
CA GLN A 435 10.20 12.28 20.72
C GLN A 435 9.81 10.88 20.22
N GLN A 436 10.75 10.14 19.61
CA GLN A 436 10.51 8.78 19.14
C GLN A 436 10.16 7.83 20.30
N LEU A 437 10.85 7.92 21.44
CA LEU A 437 10.52 7.13 22.63
C LEU A 437 9.11 7.44 23.15
N THR A 438 8.71 8.72 23.13
CA THR A 438 7.34 9.13 23.49
C THR A 438 6.33 8.58 22.49
N ILE A 439 6.57 8.70 21.18
CA ILE A 439 5.73 8.14 20.11
C ILE A 439 5.52 6.63 20.32
N ASP A 440 6.59 5.87 20.56
CA ASP A 440 6.50 4.42 20.75
C ASP A 440 5.65 4.07 21.99
N THR A 441 5.80 4.84 23.07
CA THR A 441 5.02 4.68 24.30
C THR A 441 3.54 5.01 24.09
N LEU A 442 3.25 6.06 23.30
CA LEU A 442 1.89 6.45 22.94
C LEU A 442 1.22 5.38 22.06
N VAL A 443 1.94 4.87 21.05
CA VAL A 443 1.43 3.80 20.19
C VAL A 443 1.08 2.55 21.00
N ASP A 444 1.95 2.10 21.92
CA ASP A 444 1.67 0.96 22.80
C ASP A 444 0.46 1.20 23.71
N THR A 445 0.35 2.42 24.28
CA THR A 445 -0.76 2.83 25.15
C THR A 445 -2.10 2.81 24.40
N VAL A 446 -2.16 3.49 23.25
CA VAL A 446 -3.36 3.58 22.40
C VAL A 446 -3.73 2.21 21.87
N ASN A 447 -2.78 1.43 21.33
CA ASN A 447 -3.06 0.08 20.83
C ASN A 447 -3.61 -0.83 21.93
N THR A 448 -3.00 -0.83 23.11
CA THR A 448 -3.46 -1.65 24.24
C THR A 448 -4.87 -1.28 24.67
N ALA A 449 -5.20 0.01 24.71
CA ALA A 449 -6.53 0.47 25.08
C ALA A 449 -7.56 0.19 23.98
N ALA A 450 -7.24 0.47 22.71
CA ALA A 450 -8.08 0.20 21.55
C ALA A 450 -8.58 -1.24 21.51
N TRP A 451 -7.71 -2.23 21.75
CA TRP A 451 -8.13 -3.63 21.83
C TRP A 451 -9.10 -3.91 22.98
N LYS A 452 -8.91 -3.30 24.16
CA LYS A 452 -9.87 -3.41 25.26
C LYS A 452 -11.21 -2.77 24.90
N MET A 453 -11.19 -1.66 24.16
CA MET A 453 -12.40 -0.97 23.70
C MET A 453 -13.17 -1.79 22.69
N ILE A 454 -12.50 -2.39 21.69
CA ILE A 454 -13.13 -3.31 20.74
C ILE A 454 -13.87 -4.42 21.47
N TYR A 455 -13.26 -5.01 22.51
CA TYR A 455 -13.84 -6.08 23.31
C TYR A 455 -14.72 -5.63 24.49
N ALA A 456 -15.07 -4.33 24.58
CA ALA A 456 -15.92 -3.84 25.67
C ALA A 456 -17.35 -4.41 25.58
N GLU A 457 -17.90 -4.83 26.72
CA GLU A 457 -19.20 -5.50 26.79
C GLU A 457 -20.39 -4.51 26.81
N SER A 458 -20.12 -3.22 27.00
CA SER A 458 -21.13 -2.18 27.08
C SER A 458 -20.61 -0.82 26.62
N ASP A 459 -21.51 0.08 26.22
CA ASP A 459 -21.13 1.46 25.85
C ASP A 459 -20.48 2.18 27.04
N SER A 460 -20.96 1.94 28.26
CA SER A 460 -20.36 2.54 29.46
C SER A 460 -18.92 2.09 29.70
N ASP A 461 -18.60 0.83 29.42
CA ASP A 461 -17.23 0.31 29.54
C ASP A 461 -16.35 0.88 28.42
N PHE A 462 -16.87 0.94 27.19
CA PHE A 462 -16.19 1.55 26.05
C PHE A 462 -15.85 3.02 26.32
N ASP A 463 -16.83 3.83 26.72
CA ASP A 463 -16.65 5.26 26.96
C ASP A 463 -15.65 5.50 28.11
N SER A 464 -15.72 4.69 29.17
CA SER A 464 -14.75 4.77 30.28
C SER A 464 -13.33 4.41 29.84
N LEU A 465 -13.17 3.44 28.95
CA LEU A 465 -11.86 3.05 28.40
C LEU A 465 -11.31 4.13 27.47
N TRP A 466 -12.16 4.78 26.67
CA TRP A 466 -11.77 5.92 25.84
C TRP A 466 -11.27 7.09 26.69
N GLU A 467 -12.07 7.53 27.68
CA GLU A 467 -11.70 8.62 28.59
C GLU A 467 -10.36 8.34 29.29
N GLN A 468 -10.16 7.10 29.77
CA GLN A 468 -8.90 6.71 30.39
C GLN A 468 -7.74 6.70 29.39
N MET A 469 -7.93 6.18 28.17
CA MET A 469 -6.90 6.17 27.13
C MET A 469 -6.45 7.58 26.75
N VAL A 470 -7.40 8.50 26.53
CA VAL A 470 -7.12 9.90 26.22
C VAL A 470 -6.34 10.52 27.37
N SER A 471 -6.80 10.37 28.62
CA SER A 471 -6.10 10.89 29.80
C SER A 471 -4.67 10.33 29.93
N ASP A 472 -4.49 9.02 29.75
CA ASP A 472 -3.17 8.38 29.85
C ASP A 472 -2.23 8.87 28.75
N ALA A 473 -2.73 8.99 27.51
CA ALA A 473 -1.95 9.47 26.38
C ALA A 473 -1.57 10.95 26.53
N GLU A 474 -2.49 11.80 27.00
CA GLU A 474 -2.21 13.21 27.28
C GLU A 474 -1.19 13.36 28.41
N GLU A 475 -1.26 12.56 29.48
CA GLU A 475 -0.25 12.54 30.55
C GLU A 475 1.15 12.10 30.05
N LEU A 476 1.19 11.28 28.98
CA LEU A 476 2.42 10.84 28.32
C LEU A 476 2.96 11.84 27.28
N GLY A 477 2.20 12.89 26.96
CA GLY A 477 2.61 13.96 26.04
C GLY A 477 2.03 13.86 24.63
N ALA A 478 0.85 13.25 24.46
CA ALA A 478 0.20 13.12 23.16
C ALA A 478 -0.07 14.46 22.46
N ILE A 479 -0.46 15.50 23.22
CA ILE A 479 -0.72 16.83 22.66
C ILE A 479 0.58 17.47 22.17
N GLU A 480 1.67 17.34 22.91
CA GLU A 480 2.97 17.86 22.49
C GLU A 480 3.50 17.18 21.23
N ILE A 481 3.31 15.86 21.11
CA ILE A 481 3.65 15.10 19.88
C ILE A 481 2.76 15.53 18.71
N TYR A 482 1.45 15.67 18.93
CA TYR A 482 0.52 16.14 17.91
C TYR A 482 0.88 17.54 17.41
N ASP A 483 1.05 18.51 18.31
CA ASP A 483 1.37 19.90 17.97
C ASP A 483 2.69 20.00 17.19
N TRP A 484 3.72 19.26 17.62
CA TRP A 484 4.99 19.16 16.90
C TRP A 484 4.80 18.58 15.50
N ALA A 485 4.05 17.49 15.38
CA ALA A 485 3.84 16.81 14.11
C ALA A 485 3.06 17.69 13.13
N VAL A 486 2.01 18.39 13.59
CA VAL A 486 1.26 19.35 12.77
C VAL A 486 2.18 20.48 12.29
N GLU A 487 2.99 21.08 13.17
CA GLU A 487 3.93 22.12 12.75
C GLU A 487 4.94 21.61 11.71
N ASN A 488 5.48 20.41 11.93
CA ASN A 488 6.41 19.74 11.01
C ASN A 488 5.76 19.49 9.64
N ILE A 489 4.55 18.93 9.60
CA ILE A 489 3.80 18.67 8.35
C ILE A 489 3.46 19.99 7.64
N GLU A 490 3.03 21.04 8.36
CA GLU A 490 2.75 22.34 7.76
C GLU A 490 3.99 23.00 7.16
N ASN A 491 5.16 22.81 7.78
CA ASN A 491 6.42 23.27 7.22
C ASN A 491 6.83 22.44 5.99
N ALA A 492 6.63 21.12 6.03
CA ALA A 492 6.83 20.22 4.90
C ALA A 492 5.98 20.63 3.68
N VAL A 493 4.69 20.94 3.89
CA VAL A 493 3.79 21.49 2.86
C VAL A 493 4.34 22.78 2.25
N LYS A 494 4.77 23.75 3.07
CA LYS A 494 5.36 25.01 2.58
C LYS A 494 6.63 24.77 1.76
N THR A 495 7.48 23.85 2.21
CA THR A 495 8.72 23.48 1.52
C THR A 495 8.40 22.91 0.14
N ARG A 496 7.52 21.90 0.07
CA ARG A 496 7.04 21.29 -1.18
C ARG A 496 6.48 22.35 -2.13
N ASP A 497 5.58 23.21 -1.66
CA ASP A 497 4.92 24.23 -2.47
C ASP A 497 5.90 25.28 -3.02
N SER A 498 6.99 25.55 -2.27
CA SER A 498 8.05 26.46 -2.74
C SER A 498 8.85 25.89 -3.91
N LEU A 499 8.92 24.55 -4.04
CA LEU A 499 9.60 23.88 -5.14
C LEU A 499 8.74 23.87 -6.41
N ALA A 500 7.41 23.69 -6.27
CA ALA A 500 6.48 23.73 -7.40
C ALA A 500 6.32 25.12 -8.05
N ALA A 501 6.70 26.19 -7.34
CA ALA A 501 6.61 27.57 -7.80
C ALA A 501 7.83 28.07 -8.61
N ASN A 502 8.91 27.29 -8.67
CA ASN A 502 10.17 27.59 -9.38
C ASN A 502 10.32 26.73 -10.64
#